data_AF-A0A3D0CW00-F1
#
_entry.id   AF-A0A3D0CW00-F1
#
_cell.length_a   1.000
_cell.length_b   1.000
_cell.length_c   1.000
_cell.angle_alpha   90.00
_cell.angle_beta   90.00
_cell.angle_gamma   90.00
#
_symmetry.space_group_name_H-M   'P 1'
#
loop_
_entity.id
_entity.type
_entity.pdbx_description
1 polymer ?
#
loop_
_entity_poly.entity_id
_entity_poly.type
_entity_poly.pdbx_seq_one_letter_code
_entity_poly.pdbx_strand_id
1 'polypeptide(L)'
;MDVRAFVEELLDALAGTGLFERVAVQTEGPVANGYASIHEDRFLRFYFNEVTGTMAFALIEAQQRIWGLDFDNRRGWDVHPIENPTDHVAVDPTTVTEITEWVKQLETFRVSD
;
A
#
# COMPACT_ATOMS: atom_id res chain seq x y z
N MET A 1 10.47 -4.17 12.67
CA MET A 1 10.89 -3.40 11.49
C MET A 1 10.99 -1.96 11.95
N ASP A 2 12.09 -1.27 11.67
CA ASP A 2 12.19 0.18 11.92
C ASP A 2 11.81 0.98 10.66
N VAL A 3 11.65 2.30 10.79
CA VAL A 3 11.28 3.18 9.67
C VAL A 3 12.20 3.02 8.47
N ARG A 4 13.51 2.89 8.70
CA ARG A 4 14.51 2.77 7.63
C ARG A 4 14.31 1.47 6.87
N ALA A 5 14.20 0.35 7.57
CA ALA A 5 13.97 -0.97 6.99
C ALA A 5 12.66 -1.02 6.21
N PHE A 6 11.59 -0.40 6.72
CA PHE A 6 10.32 -0.29 6.00
C PHE A 6 10.49 0.47 4.67
N VAL A 7 11.16 1.62 4.69
CA VAL A 7 11.34 2.44 3.48
C VAL A 7 12.24 1.73 2.46
N GLU A 8 13.31 1.07 2.90
CA GLU A 8 14.19 0.28 2.02
C GLU A 8 13.39 -0.87 1.36
N GLU A 9 12.65 -1.66 2.14
CA GLU A 9 11.80 -2.75 1.62
C GLU A 9 10.71 -2.24 0.67
N LEU A 10 10.05 -1.12 1.02
CA LEU A 10 9.02 -0.50 0.18
C LEU A 10 9.58 -0.04 -1.16
N LEU A 11 10.71 0.66 -1.17
CA LEU A 11 11.29 1.18 -2.41
C LEU A 11 11.75 0.04 -3.33
N ASP A 12 12.35 -1.02 -2.76
CA ASP A 12 12.76 -2.20 -3.52
C ASP A 12 11.54 -2.93 -4.12
N ALA A 13 10.48 -3.13 -3.31
CA ALA A 13 9.23 -3.76 -3.76
C ALA A 13 8.56 -2.96 -4.89
N LEU A 14 8.39 -1.64 -4.69
CA LEU A 14 7.80 -0.75 -5.71
C LEU A 14 8.62 -0.79 -7.01
N ALA A 15 9.95 -0.70 -6.93
CA ALA A 15 10.82 -0.75 -8.10
C ALA A 15 10.73 -2.10 -8.83
N GLY A 16 10.64 -3.21 -8.10
CA GLY A 16 10.54 -4.56 -8.65
C GLY A 16 9.29 -4.79 -9.52
N THR A 17 8.20 -4.08 -9.25
CA THR A 17 6.96 -4.20 -10.03
C THR A 17 7.07 -3.63 -11.45
N GLY A 18 7.88 -2.58 -11.64
CA GLY A 18 7.92 -1.75 -12.85
C GLY A 18 6.67 -0.87 -13.06
N LEU A 19 5.75 -0.83 -12.09
CA LEU A 19 4.45 -0.15 -12.21
C LEU A 19 4.49 1.33 -11.82
N PHE A 20 5.32 1.69 -10.85
CA PHE A 20 5.30 3.01 -10.22
C PHE A 20 6.29 3.99 -10.88
N GLU A 21 5.81 5.18 -11.21
CA GLU A 21 6.60 6.21 -11.90
C GLU A 21 7.40 7.10 -10.95
N ARG A 22 6.81 7.42 -9.78
CA ARG A 22 7.40 8.32 -8.78
C ARG A 22 6.99 7.87 -7.39
N VAL A 23 7.85 8.10 -6.43
CA VAL A 23 7.58 7.84 -5.01
C VAL A 23 7.94 9.10 -4.22
N ALA A 24 7.02 9.56 -3.38
CA ALA A 24 7.26 10.59 -2.40
C ALA A 24 7.13 9.97 -1.01
N VAL A 25 8.23 10.01 -0.23
CA VAL A 25 8.29 9.48 1.13
C VAL A 25 8.57 10.65 2.08
N GLN A 26 7.80 10.75 3.15
CA GLN A 26 8.05 11.62 4.29
C GLN A 26 8.27 10.76 5.52
N THR A 27 9.31 11.10 6.30
CA THR A 27 9.57 10.48 7.59
C THR A 27 9.54 11.53 8.70
N GLU A 28 8.91 11.18 9.82
CA GLU A 28 8.86 12.02 11.02
C GLU A 28 8.85 11.13 12.27
N GLY A 29 9.96 11.13 13.02
CA GLY A 29 10.12 10.25 14.18
C GLY A 29 9.92 8.77 13.80
N PRO A 30 8.99 8.04 14.45
CA PRO A 30 8.74 6.62 14.18
C PRO A 30 7.81 6.37 12.99
N VAL A 31 7.49 7.39 12.18
CA VAL A 31 6.50 7.29 11.10
C VAL A 31 7.17 7.47 9.75
N ALA A 32 6.78 6.62 8.79
CA ALA A 32 6.94 6.86 7.36
C ALA A 32 5.55 6.95 6.71
N ASN A 33 5.34 7.92 5.83
CA ASN A 33 4.13 8.00 5.03
C ASN A 33 4.42 8.63 3.68
N GLY A 34 3.49 8.49 2.74
CA GLY A 34 3.67 9.04 1.41
C GLY A 34 2.79 8.41 0.36
N TYR A 35 3.20 8.53 -0.89
CA TYR A 35 2.52 7.92 -2.02
C TYR A 35 3.48 7.52 -3.14
N ALA A 36 3.09 6.49 -3.89
CA ALA A 36 3.73 6.06 -5.13
C ALA A 36 2.75 6.22 -6.29
N SER A 37 3.08 7.03 -7.29
CA SER A 37 2.21 7.30 -8.43
C SER A 37 2.31 6.20 -9.49
N ILE A 38 1.17 5.82 -10.06
CA ILE A 38 1.08 4.86 -11.18
C ILE A 38 0.86 5.64 -12.48
N HIS A 39 -0.18 6.48 -12.55
CA HIS A 39 -0.43 7.44 -13.63
C HIS A 39 -1.37 8.56 -13.13
N GLU A 40 -1.63 9.61 -13.92
CA GLU A 40 -2.34 10.88 -13.59
C GLU A 40 -3.04 10.93 -12.22
N ASP A 41 -4.21 10.31 -12.08
CA ASP A 41 -5.05 10.36 -10.88
C ASP A 41 -4.98 9.10 -10.01
N ARG A 42 -4.00 8.22 -10.25
CA ARG A 42 -3.87 6.88 -9.67
C ARG A 42 -2.56 6.74 -8.88
N PHE A 43 -2.68 6.50 -7.58
CA PHE A 43 -1.51 6.32 -6.71
C PHE A 43 -1.79 5.39 -5.54
N LEU A 44 -0.74 4.72 -5.06
CA LEU A 44 -0.74 3.96 -3.83
C LEU A 44 -0.27 4.86 -2.70
N ARG A 45 -1.16 5.19 -1.76
CA ARG A 45 -0.80 5.85 -0.51
C ARG A 45 -0.33 4.80 0.50
N PHE A 46 0.69 5.12 1.29
CA PHE A 46 1.19 4.25 2.34
C PHE A 46 1.43 5.00 3.66
N TYR A 47 1.35 4.27 4.75
CA TYR A 47 1.67 4.70 6.11
C TYR A 47 2.29 3.53 6.89
N PHE A 48 3.30 3.83 7.68
CA PHE A 48 3.94 2.93 8.61
C PHE A 48 4.25 3.66 9.93
N ASN A 49 4.04 2.97 11.05
CA ASN A 49 4.43 3.43 12.36
C ASN A 49 5.20 2.32 13.09
N GLU A 50 6.49 2.57 13.35
CA GLU A 50 7.39 1.63 14.00
C GLU A 50 6.96 1.27 15.43
N VAL A 51 6.41 2.24 16.18
CA VAL A 51 6.04 2.04 17.59
C VAL A 51 4.81 1.16 17.72
N THR A 52 3.81 1.36 16.86
CA THR A 52 2.58 0.55 16.89
C THR A 52 2.66 -0.67 15.99
N GLY A 53 3.65 -0.75 15.10
CA GLY A 53 3.73 -1.74 14.03
C GLY A 53 2.67 -1.56 12.95
N THR A 54 1.88 -0.48 12.98
CA THR A 54 0.76 -0.26 12.06
C THR A 54 1.29 -0.04 10.64
N MET A 55 0.69 -0.72 9.68
CA MET A 55 0.90 -0.51 8.25
C MET A 55 -0.44 -0.25 7.58
N ALA A 56 -0.49 0.66 6.62
CA ALA A 56 -1.70 0.93 5.85
C ALA A 56 -1.35 1.29 4.42
N PHE A 57 -2.06 0.69 3.48
CA PHE A 57 -1.94 0.91 2.05
C PHE A 57 -3.32 1.23 1.48
N ALA A 58 -3.39 2.22 0.62
CA ALA A 58 -4.64 2.61 -0.04
C ALA A 58 -4.38 2.97 -1.50
N LEU A 59 -5.01 2.24 -2.40
CA LEU A 59 -5.01 2.59 -3.82
C LEU A 59 -6.09 3.64 -4.04
N ILE A 60 -5.67 4.81 -4.49
CA ILE A 60 -6.51 5.98 -4.71
C ILE A 60 -6.61 6.23 -6.22
N GLU A 61 -7.84 6.46 -6.69
CA GLU A 61 -8.15 6.88 -8.05
C GLU A 61 -9.11 8.06 -8.00
N ALA A 62 -8.80 9.15 -8.71
CA ALA A 62 -9.65 10.35 -8.76
C ALA A 62 -10.10 10.83 -7.36
N GLN A 63 -9.15 10.85 -6.41
CA GLN A 63 -9.35 11.21 -4.99
C GLN A 63 -10.23 10.26 -4.17
N GLN A 64 -10.61 9.10 -4.71
CA GLN A 64 -11.38 8.08 -4.01
C GLN A 64 -10.51 6.86 -3.69
N ARG A 65 -10.64 6.32 -2.47
CA ARG A 65 -10.06 5.01 -2.15
C ARG A 65 -10.88 3.94 -2.85
N ILE A 66 -10.22 3.17 -3.70
CA ILE A 66 -10.83 2.06 -4.40
C ILE A 66 -10.32 0.71 -3.90
N TRP A 67 -9.23 0.65 -3.15
CA TRP A 67 -8.72 -0.55 -2.51
C TRP A 67 -7.83 -0.16 -1.34
N GLY A 68 -7.62 -1.07 -0.40
CA GLY A 68 -6.56 -0.90 0.57
C GLY A 68 -6.28 -2.14 1.38
N LEU A 69 -5.22 -2.09 2.16
CA LEU A 69 -4.78 -3.19 2.99
C LEU A 69 -4.07 -2.62 4.20
N ASP A 70 -4.57 -2.99 5.36
CA ASP A 70 -4.17 -2.44 6.64
C ASP A 70 -3.70 -3.58 7.56
N PHE A 71 -2.76 -3.24 8.44
CA PHE A 71 -2.36 -4.07 9.56
C PHE A 71 -2.32 -3.24 10.82
N ASP A 72 -2.99 -3.74 11.85
CA ASP A 72 -2.81 -3.27 13.22
C ASP A 72 -2.81 -4.43 14.23
N ASN A 73 -2.24 -4.20 15.42
CA ASN A 73 -2.14 -5.23 16.46
C ASN A 73 -3.48 -5.65 17.08
N ARG A 74 -4.59 -4.99 16.74
CA ARG A 74 -5.93 -5.29 17.25
C ARG A 74 -6.71 -6.20 16.30
N ARG A 75 -6.64 -5.96 14.99
CA ARG A 75 -7.41 -6.66 13.96
C ARG A 75 -6.59 -7.66 13.15
N GLY A 76 -5.26 -7.52 13.15
CA GLY A 76 -4.41 -8.24 12.22
C GLY A 76 -4.44 -7.60 10.84
N TRP A 77 -4.25 -8.40 9.80
CA TRP A 77 -4.31 -7.94 8.41
C TRP A 77 -5.74 -7.96 7.90
N ASP A 78 -6.16 -6.87 7.26
CA ASP A 78 -7.43 -6.80 6.57
C ASP A 78 -7.33 -6.04 5.24
N VAL A 79 -8.09 -6.51 4.26
CA VAL A 79 -8.20 -5.89 2.94
C VAL A 79 -9.54 -5.16 2.82
N HIS A 80 -9.50 -4.03 2.12
CA HIS A 80 -10.63 -3.24 1.67
C HIS A 80 -10.78 -3.48 0.17
N PRO A 81 -11.69 -4.36 -0.26
CA PRO A 81 -11.77 -4.85 -1.64
C PRO A 81 -12.25 -3.79 -2.63
N ILE A 82 -12.02 -4.00 -3.93
CA ILE A 82 -12.43 -3.06 -4.98
C ILE A 82 -13.95 -2.90 -5.05
N GLU A 83 -14.66 -4.01 -4.89
CA GLU A 83 -16.12 -4.06 -5.00
C GLU A 83 -16.78 -3.29 -3.84
N ASN A 84 -16.14 -3.28 -2.68
CA ASN A 84 -16.62 -2.54 -1.51
C ASN A 84 -15.46 -2.04 -0.62
N PRO A 85 -14.89 -0.86 -0.91
CA PRO A 85 -13.73 -0.31 -0.20
C PRO A 85 -13.98 0.09 1.26
N THR A 86 -15.21 -0.12 1.77
CA THR A 86 -15.59 0.12 3.16
C THR A 86 -15.62 -1.15 4.00
N ASP A 87 -15.55 -2.32 3.36
CA ASP A 87 -15.49 -3.60 4.06
C ASP A 87 -14.10 -3.85 4.63
N HIS A 88 -14.07 -4.57 5.75
CA HIS A 88 -12.86 -5.10 6.36
C HIS A 88 -12.88 -6.62 6.25
N VAL A 89 -12.14 -7.17 5.30
CA VAL A 89 -12.05 -8.62 5.10
C VAL A 89 -10.71 -9.11 5.62
N ALA A 90 -10.70 -9.97 6.64
CA ALA A 90 -9.48 -10.53 7.18
C ALA A 90 -8.70 -11.31 6.10
N VAL A 91 -7.38 -11.14 6.08
CA VAL A 91 -6.48 -11.86 5.17
C VAL A 91 -5.34 -12.51 5.94
N ASP A 92 -4.70 -13.49 5.31
CA ASP A 92 -3.48 -14.08 5.86
C ASP A 92 -2.36 -13.03 5.95
N PRO A 93 -1.40 -13.19 6.88
CA PRO A 93 -0.26 -12.30 6.97
C PRO A 93 0.47 -12.14 5.65
N THR A 94 0.82 -10.90 5.32
CA THR A 94 1.46 -10.55 4.05
C THR A 94 2.68 -9.64 4.25
N THR A 95 3.41 -9.38 3.16
CA THR A 95 4.64 -8.60 3.10
C THR A 95 4.49 -7.39 2.19
N VAL A 96 5.39 -6.41 2.28
CA VAL A 96 5.34 -5.22 1.42
C VAL A 96 5.47 -5.62 -0.06
N THR A 97 6.32 -6.60 -0.38
CA THR A 97 6.46 -7.16 -1.73
C THR A 97 5.14 -7.72 -2.26
N GLU A 98 4.46 -8.59 -1.51
CA GLU A 98 3.18 -9.16 -1.92
C GLU A 98 2.11 -8.09 -2.12
N ILE A 99 2.06 -7.08 -1.25
CA ILE A 99 1.14 -5.94 -1.38
C ILE A 99 1.36 -5.20 -2.70
N THR A 100 2.62 -4.90 -3.07
CA THR A 100 2.92 -4.21 -4.33
C THR A 100 2.58 -5.07 -5.56
N GLU A 101 2.75 -6.38 -5.47
CA GLU A 101 2.35 -7.32 -6.52
C GLU A 101 0.82 -7.43 -6.64
N TRP A 102 0.07 -7.37 -5.55
CA TRP A 102 -1.39 -7.30 -5.59
C TRP A 102 -1.84 -6.05 -6.33
N VAL A 103 -1.27 -4.88 -6.00
CA VAL A 103 -1.58 -3.62 -6.71
C VAL A 103 -1.30 -3.76 -8.20
N LYS A 104 -0.17 -4.35 -8.60
CA LYS A 104 0.14 -4.62 -10.01
C LYS A 104 -0.87 -5.54 -10.68
N GLN A 105 -1.36 -6.57 -9.99
CA GLN A 105 -2.41 -7.43 -10.51
C GLN A 105 -3.71 -6.65 -10.73
N LEU A 106 -4.12 -5.83 -9.76
CA LEU A 106 -5.31 -4.98 -9.86
C LEU A 106 -5.24 -4.01 -11.06
N GLU A 107 -4.06 -3.46 -11.36
CA GLU A 107 -3.87 -2.62 -12.56
C GLU A 107 -3.94 -3.44 -13.85
N THR A 108 -3.37 -4.64 -13.87
CA THR A 108 -3.33 -5.49 -15.08
C THR A 108 -4.72 -6.00 -15.47
N PHE A 109 -5.53 -6.41 -14.48
CA PHE A 109 -6.89 -6.90 -14.74
C PHE A 109 -7.80 -5.82 -15.34
N ARG A 110 -7.59 -4.54 -14.98
CA ARG A 110 -8.40 -3.42 -15.49
C ARG A 110 -8.07 -3.01 -16.94
N VAL A 111 -6.90 -3.34 -17.47
CA VAL A 111 -6.52 -3.04 -18.87
C VAL A 111 -7.16 -4.05 -19.85
N SER A 112 -7.75 -5.13 -19.34
CA SER A 112 -8.32 -6.21 -20.16
C SER A 112 -9.84 -6.12 -20.37
N ASP A 113 -10.49 -5.10 -19.80
CA ASP A 113 -11.92 -4.77 -19.96
C ASP A 113 -12.11 -3.56 -20.88
#